data_AF-A0A9W7W3I3-F1
#
_entry.id   AF-A0A9W7W3I3-F1
#
_cell.length_a   1.000
_cell.length_b   1.000
_cell.length_c   1.000
_cell.angle_alpha   90.00
_cell.angle_beta   90.00
_cell.angle_gamma   90.00
#
_symmetry.space_group_name_H-M   'P 1'
#
loop_
_entity.id
_entity.type
_entity.pdbx_description
1 polymer ?
#
loop_
_entity_poly.entity_id
_entity_poly.type
_entity_poly.pdbx_seq_one_letter_code
_entity_poly.pdbx_strand_id
1 'polypeptide(L)'
;MPSGKPRLYVALCPSGTTNNVARKYHWGFLVGPKAERKEEVPGTSYHVKNSTCAGLGVPVPNVRGTSNLLARVLIAKITDPKRLVEILRSQPLVQNGPDWRCRTWVASVLKALAKDGTAVGTSRLNWETVEATSRRYVASEIAEGRYEHSDDLFRPKPTWDMLEDKETVTWRLLLASLHQVTQGALRNSIMARVLGAGSSTMVHFLLLPTTFVAYAPSSILWDAVLEIDPVHLASQLW
;
A
#
# COMPACT_ATOMS: atom_id res chain seq x y z
N MET A 1 20.35 -6.15 18.23
CA MET A 1 20.28 -5.53 16.88
C MET A 1 19.40 -4.29 16.95
N PRO A 2 19.75 -3.15 16.34
CA PRO A 2 18.88 -1.97 16.36
C PRO A 2 17.57 -2.30 15.63
N SER A 3 16.47 -2.32 16.38
CA SER A 3 15.11 -2.39 15.86
C SER A 3 14.75 -1.03 15.23
N GLY A 4 13.88 -1.02 14.21
CA GLY A 4 13.34 0.25 13.68
C GLY A 4 14.02 0.85 12.44
N LYS A 5 14.99 0.16 11.82
CA LYS A 5 15.65 0.62 10.58
C LYS A 5 14.64 1.07 9.50
N PRO A 6 14.86 2.19 8.80
CA PRO A 6 14.01 2.62 7.69
C PRO A 6 13.92 1.57 6.56
N ARG A 7 12.92 1.76 5.70
CA ARG A 7 12.57 0.87 4.60
C ARG A 7 12.77 1.58 3.28
N LEU A 8 13.41 0.89 2.34
CA LEU A 8 13.54 1.33 0.96
C LEU A 8 12.52 0.59 0.11
N TYR A 9 11.66 1.33 -0.55
CA TYR A 9 10.66 0.82 -1.47
C TYR A 9 10.94 1.29 -2.89
N VAL A 10 10.60 0.47 -3.87
CA VAL A 10 10.37 0.93 -5.25
C VAL A 10 8.92 1.38 -5.36
N ALA A 11 8.70 2.56 -5.93
CA ALA A 11 7.38 3.14 -6.16
C ALA A 11 7.03 3.11 -7.64
N LEU A 12 5.79 2.69 -7.94
CA LEU A 12 5.25 2.63 -9.29
C LEU A 12 4.09 3.62 -9.41
N CYS A 13 4.20 4.53 -10.37
CA CYS A 13 3.15 5.50 -10.71
C CYS A 13 2.77 5.35 -12.19
N PRO A 14 1.60 5.81 -12.64
CA PRO A 14 1.31 5.93 -14.06
C PRO A 14 2.32 6.85 -14.73
N SER A 15 2.81 6.48 -15.92
CA SER A 15 3.68 7.38 -16.71
C SER A 15 2.91 8.37 -17.57
N GLY A 16 1.60 8.18 -17.74
CA GLY A 16 0.78 8.87 -18.74
C GLY A 16 0.91 8.30 -20.16
N THR A 17 1.75 7.27 -20.39
CA THR A 17 1.88 6.62 -21.70
C THR A 17 0.92 5.44 -21.82
N THR A 18 -0.01 5.50 -22.78
CA THR A 18 -1.05 4.48 -22.97
C THR A 18 -0.66 3.36 -23.94
N ASN A 19 0.18 3.64 -24.94
CA ASN A 19 0.45 2.73 -26.06
C ASN A 19 1.83 2.05 -26.02
N ASN A 20 2.43 1.91 -24.83
CA ASN A 20 3.74 1.26 -24.70
C ASN A 20 3.91 0.57 -23.33
N VAL A 21 3.87 -0.76 -23.33
CA VAL A 21 3.96 -1.60 -22.11
C VAL A 21 5.25 -1.34 -21.33
N ALA A 22 6.38 -1.18 -22.02
CA ALA A 22 7.66 -0.89 -21.38
C ALA A 22 7.64 0.48 -20.67
N ARG A 23 6.87 1.44 -21.22
CA ARG A 23 6.72 2.80 -20.69
C ARG A 23 5.50 3.00 -19.81
N LYS A 24 4.72 1.95 -19.49
CA LYS A 24 3.47 2.07 -18.72
C LYS A 24 3.63 2.74 -17.35
N TYR A 25 4.80 2.58 -16.73
CA TYR A 25 5.06 3.05 -15.36
C TYR A 25 6.18 4.07 -15.28
N HIS A 26 5.97 5.07 -14.43
CA HIS A 26 7.00 5.91 -13.85
C HIS A 26 7.54 5.26 -12.58
N TRP A 27 8.86 5.28 -12.43
CA TRP A 27 9.58 4.57 -11.38
C TRP A 27 10.29 5.55 -10.45
N GLY A 28 10.38 5.18 -9.18
CA GLY A 28 11.18 5.90 -8.19
C GLY A 28 11.38 5.09 -6.93
N PHE A 29 11.95 5.71 -5.92
CA PHE A 29 12.08 5.15 -4.58
C PHE A 29 11.25 5.93 -3.58
N LEU A 30 10.78 5.22 -2.55
CA LEU A 30 10.29 5.82 -1.32
C LEU A 30 11.15 5.33 -0.16
N VAL A 31 11.51 6.24 0.73
CA VAL A 31 12.12 5.94 2.02
C VAL A 31 11.11 6.26 3.10
N GLY A 32 10.79 5.27 3.94
CA GLY A 32 9.83 5.40 5.02
C GLY A 32 10.28 4.70 6.31
N PRO A 33 9.61 4.98 7.43
CA PRO A 33 9.88 4.30 8.69
C PRO A 33 9.50 2.81 8.62
N LYS A 34 10.06 1.98 9.51
CA LYS A 34 9.62 0.58 9.66
C LYS A 34 8.16 0.46 10.09
N ALA A 35 7.72 1.35 10.98
CA ALA A 35 6.38 1.33 11.57
C ALA A 35 5.53 2.42 10.94
N GLU A 36 4.41 2.01 10.34
CA GLU A 36 3.53 2.89 9.56
C GLU A 36 2.11 2.94 10.13
N ARG A 37 2.01 2.90 11.48
CA ARG A 37 0.75 2.84 12.23
C ARG A 37 0.12 4.20 12.52
N LYS A 38 0.85 5.29 12.27
CA LYS A 38 0.38 6.65 12.51
C LYS A 38 -0.52 7.10 11.35
N GLU A 39 -1.37 8.10 11.59
CA GLU A 39 -2.21 8.72 10.56
C GLU A 39 -1.36 9.31 9.42
N GLU A 40 -0.35 10.10 9.79
CA GLU A 40 0.71 10.51 8.88
C GLU A 40 1.94 9.62 9.03
N VAL A 41 2.54 9.26 7.91
CA VAL A 41 3.73 8.42 7.86
C VAL A 41 4.76 9.14 6.98
N PRO A 42 5.45 10.16 7.53
CA PRO A 42 6.34 10.99 6.74
C PRO A 42 7.51 10.19 6.20
N GLY A 43 8.01 10.60 5.04
CA GLY A 43 9.18 10.00 4.42
C GLY A 43 9.69 10.82 3.26
N THR A 44 10.40 10.18 2.34
CA THR A 44 11.07 10.88 1.23
C THR A 44 10.90 10.12 -0.08
N SER A 45 10.53 10.84 -1.14
CA SER A 45 10.42 10.35 -2.51
C SER A 45 11.65 10.73 -3.32
N TYR A 46 12.23 9.74 -3.99
CA TYR A 46 13.36 9.93 -4.91
C TYR A 46 12.94 9.44 -6.29
N HIS A 47 12.68 10.35 -7.20
CA HIS A 47 12.36 10.02 -8.57
C HIS A 47 12.96 11.05 -9.52
N VAL A 48 13.10 10.69 -10.79
CA VAL A 48 13.74 11.54 -11.79
C VAL A 48 12.86 11.63 -13.02
N LYS A 49 12.76 12.82 -13.64
CA LYS A 49 12.03 13.03 -14.89
C LYS A 49 13.01 13.40 -16.00
N ASN A 50 12.72 12.99 -17.23
CA ASN A 50 13.58 13.29 -18.38
C ASN A 50 13.62 14.79 -18.72
N SER A 51 12.52 15.50 -18.47
CA SER A 51 12.35 16.91 -18.83
C SER A 51 12.71 17.91 -17.71
N THR A 52 12.87 17.47 -16.46
CA THR A 52 13.21 18.36 -15.34
C THR A 52 13.99 17.62 -14.24
N CYS A 53 15.09 18.23 -13.78
CA CYS A 53 15.84 17.81 -12.58
C CYS A 53 15.09 18.16 -11.28
N ALA A 54 13.76 18.03 -11.25
CA ALA A 54 12.97 18.37 -10.08
C ALA A 54 13.36 17.47 -8.89
N GLY A 55 13.94 18.10 -7.87
CA GLY A 55 14.17 17.63 -6.50
C GLY A 55 14.40 16.13 -6.32
N LEU A 56 15.66 15.68 -6.39
CA LEU A 56 15.98 14.35 -5.88
C LEU A 56 15.87 14.36 -4.35
N GLY A 57 14.84 13.69 -3.80
CA GLY A 57 14.59 13.61 -2.37
C GLY A 57 13.58 14.65 -1.88
N VAL A 58 12.33 14.53 -2.34
CA VAL A 58 11.20 15.37 -1.92
C VAL A 58 10.55 14.77 -0.68
N PRO A 59 10.38 15.54 0.42
CA PRO A 59 9.60 15.10 1.56
C PRO A 59 8.16 14.77 1.16
N VAL A 60 7.64 13.65 1.64
CA VAL A 60 6.23 13.28 1.47
C VAL A 60 5.58 13.13 2.84
N PRO A 61 4.37 13.69 3.06
CA PRO A 61 3.69 13.60 4.35
C PRO A 61 3.25 12.17 4.68
N ASN A 62 2.98 11.36 3.66
CA ASN A 62 2.54 9.98 3.85
C ASN A 62 3.11 9.04 2.75
N VAL A 63 4.05 8.19 3.13
CA VAL A 63 4.64 7.18 2.22
C VAL A 63 3.67 6.05 1.84
N ARG A 64 2.51 5.95 2.51
CA ARG A 64 1.48 4.96 2.19
C ARG A 64 0.59 5.38 1.03
N GLY A 65 0.52 6.67 0.71
CA GLY A 65 -0.40 7.18 -0.29
C GLY A 65 0.04 8.55 -0.78
N THR A 66 0.72 8.59 -1.92
CA THR A 66 0.87 9.81 -2.71
C THR A 66 -0.12 9.77 -3.86
N SER A 67 -0.53 10.95 -4.37
CA SER A 67 -1.67 11.10 -5.31
C SER A 67 -1.58 10.28 -6.60
N ASN A 68 -0.40 9.80 -6.98
CA ASN A 68 -0.17 9.01 -8.19
C ASN A 68 0.46 7.64 -7.93
N LEU A 69 0.56 7.18 -6.69
CA LEU A 69 1.16 5.88 -6.37
C LEU A 69 0.15 4.76 -6.67
N LEU A 70 0.56 3.80 -7.52
CA LEU A 70 -0.19 2.56 -7.74
C LEU A 70 0.16 1.57 -6.64
N ALA A 71 1.43 1.19 -6.57
CA ALA A 71 1.93 0.28 -5.54
C ALA A 71 3.34 0.69 -5.11
N ARG A 72 3.74 0.19 -3.95
CA ARG A 72 5.13 0.24 -3.50
C ARG A 72 5.62 -1.17 -3.14
N VAL A 73 6.88 -1.42 -3.39
CA VAL A 73 7.49 -2.75 -3.21
C VAL A 73 8.71 -2.61 -2.31
N LEU A 74 8.65 -3.21 -1.13
CA LEU A 74 9.76 -3.20 -0.17
C LEU A 74 10.89 -4.09 -0.69
N ILE A 75 12.04 -3.48 -0.94
CA ILE A 75 13.21 -4.16 -1.50
C ILE A 75 14.40 -4.20 -0.56
N ALA A 76 14.46 -3.35 0.48
CA ALA A 76 15.60 -3.35 1.40
C ALA A 76 15.32 -2.71 2.77
N LYS A 77 16.10 -3.14 3.76
CA LYS A 77 16.21 -2.50 5.08
C LYS A 77 17.43 -1.56 5.06
N ILE A 78 17.22 -0.27 5.31
CA ILE A 78 18.28 0.75 5.24
C ILE A 78 19.17 0.67 6.48
N THR A 79 20.48 0.59 6.28
CA THR A 79 21.49 0.54 7.35
C THR A 79 22.16 1.89 7.54
N ASP A 80 22.46 2.57 6.44
CA ASP A 80 23.05 3.92 6.44
C ASP A 80 22.24 4.84 5.51
N PRO A 81 21.35 5.68 6.07
CA PRO A 81 20.55 6.63 5.29
C PRO A 81 21.40 7.69 4.57
N LYS A 82 22.52 8.13 5.15
CA LYS A 82 23.38 9.15 4.52
C LYS A 82 24.04 8.55 3.29
N ARG A 83 24.59 7.34 3.42
CA ARG A 83 25.21 6.62 2.31
C ARG A 83 24.23 6.31 1.19
N LEU A 84 22.99 5.93 1.53
CA LEU A 84 21.92 5.75 0.55
C LEU A 84 21.70 7.04 -0.28
N VAL A 85 21.62 8.20 0.38
CA VAL A 85 21.41 9.49 -0.30
C VAL A 85 22.60 9.86 -1.20
N GLU A 86 23.84 9.61 -0.77
CA GLU A 86 25.03 9.78 -1.61
C GLU A 86 24.97 8.93 -2.89
N ILE A 87 24.58 7.65 -2.76
CA ILE A 87 24.44 6.74 -3.90
C ILE A 87 23.35 7.23 -4.85
N LEU A 88 22.18 7.61 -4.32
CA LEU A 88 21.08 8.15 -5.12
C LEU A 88 21.50 9.40 -5.90
N ARG A 89 22.22 10.33 -5.25
CA ARG A 89 22.66 11.60 -5.83
C ARG A 89 23.83 11.47 -6.81
N SER A 90 24.65 10.45 -6.66
CA SER A 90 25.78 10.18 -7.58
C SER A 90 25.37 9.52 -8.89
N GLN A 91 24.13 9.02 -9.00
CA GLN A 91 23.69 8.38 -10.24
C GLN A 91 23.48 9.42 -11.36
N PRO A 92 24.07 9.21 -12.55
CA PRO A 92 23.94 10.14 -13.66
C PRO A 92 22.49 10.40 -14.07
N LEU A 93 22.15 11.67 -14.19
CA LEU A 93 20.91 12.15 -14.80
C LEU A 93 21.21 12.55 -16.24
N VAL A 94 20.86 11.72 -17.20
CA VAL A 94 21.10 12.00 -18.62
C VAL A 94 19.84 12.60 -19.22
N GLN A 95 19.80 13.93 -19.31
CA GLN A 95 18.69 14.63 -19.95
C GLN A 95 18.69 14.42 -21.46
N ASN A 96 17.50 14.38 -22.06
CA ASN A 96 17.29 14.31 -23.51
C ASN A 96 17.89 13.06 -24.20
N GLY A 97 18.37 12.08 -23.43
CA GLY A 97 18.80 10.79 -23.97
C GLY A 97 17.58 9.97 -24.42
N PRO A 98 17.59 9.36 -25.62
CA PRO A 98 16.44 8.56 -26.11
C PRO A 98 16.17 7.32 -25.23
N ASP A 99 17.23 6.79 -24.61
CA ASP A 99 17.21 5.57 -23.82
C ASP A 99 17.24 5.80 -22.30
N TRP A 100 17.59 7.01 -21.85
CA TRP A 100 17.64 7.31 -20.41
C TRP A 100 16.26 7.66 -19.88
N ARG A 101 15.84 6.96 -18.81
CA ARG A 101 14.53 7.13 -18.16
C ARG A 101 14.62 6.86 -16.65
N CYS A 102 13.54 7.17 -15.93
CA CYS A 102 13.40 6.81 -14.52
C CYS A 102 13.65 5.32 -14.25
N ARG A 103 13.23 4.44 -15.17
CA ARG A 103 13.49 2.99 -15.14
C ARG A 103 15.00 2.67 -15.12
N THR A 104 15.77 3.23 -16.06
CA THR A 104 17.21 2.98 -16.15
C THR A 104 17.95 3.60 -14.96
N TRP A 105 17.48 4.75 -14.46
CA TRP A 105 18.02 5.35 -13.23
C TRP A 105 17.82 4.45 -12.01
N VAL A 106 16.63 3.89 -11.81
CA VAL A 106 16.38 2.91 -10.72
C VAL A 106 17.30 1.70 -10.85
N ALA A 107 17.44 1.13 -12.07
CA ALA A 107 18.34 0.01 -12.31
C ALA A 107 19.80 0.33 -11.94
N SER A 108 20.30 1.52 -12.31
CA SER A 108 21.64 1.98 -11.96
C SER A 108 21.83 2.17 -10.45
N VAL A 109 20.84 2.75 -9.75
CA VAL A 109 20.86 2.87 -8.29
C VAL A 109 20.97 1.49 -7.64
N LEU A 110 20.16 0.51 -8.05
CA LEU A 110 20.19 -0.83 -7.47
C LEU A 110 21.55 -1.52 -7.68
N LYS A 111 22.13 -1.36 -8.88
CA LYS A 111 23.49 -1.85 -9.17
C LYS A 111 24.54 -1.17 -8.29
N ALA A 112 24.42 0.14 -8.07
CA ALA A 112 25.32 0.89 -7.20
C ALA A 112 25.18 0.48 -5.73
N LEU A 113 23.96 0.27 -5.23
CA LEU A 113 23.69 -0.25 -3.89
C LEU A 113 24.27 -1.65 -3.69
N ALA A 114 24.15 -2.52 -4.69
CA ALA A 114 24.71 -3.87 -4.64
C ALA A 114 26.24 -3.85 -4.60
N LYS A 115 26.87 -2.93 -5.36
CA LYS A 115 28.32 -2.72 -5.33
C LYS A 115 28.80 -2.11 -4.01
N ASP A 116 28.02 -1.20 -3.43
CA ASP A 116 28.34 -0.53 -2.19
C ASP A 116 28.33 -1.47 -0.97
N GLY A 117 27.30 -2.29 -0.83
CA GLY A 117 27.20 -3.31 0.22
C GLY A 117 27.03 -2.78 1.65
N THR A 118 26.94 -1.45 1.87
CA THR A 118 26.90 -0.84 3.22
C THR A 118 25.68 0.03 3.48
N ALA A 119 25.09 0.65 2.44
CA ALA A 119 23.91 1.50 2.55
C ALA A 119 22.64 0.76 3.00
N VAL A 120 22.52 -0.52 2.62
CA VAL A 120 21.39 -1.39 2.95
C VAL A 120 21.85 -2.72 3.53
N GLY A 121 21.03 -3.32 4.39
CA GLY A 121 21.22 -4.68 4.93
C GLY A 121 20.50 -5.72 4.08
N THR A 122 19.61 -6.50 4.71
CA THR A 122 18.74 -7.46 3.99
C THR A 122 18.04 -6.77 2.82
N SER A 123 18.26 -7.28 1.61
CA SER A 123 17.83 -6.60 0.39
C SER A 123 17.61 -7.55 -0.81
N ARG A 124 16.87 -7.05 -1.81
CA ARG A 124 16.67 -7.62 -3.14
C ARG A 124 17.00 -6.52 -4.15
N LEU A 125 18.20 -6.58 -4.73
CA LEU A 125 18.75 -5.49 -5.57
C LEU A 125 18.92 -5.87 -7.04
N ASN A 126 18.52 -7.08 -7.46
CA ASN A 126 18.52 -7.44 -8.88
C ASN A 126 17.36 -6.72 -9.59
N TRP A 127 17.69 -5.85 -10.55
CA TRP A 127 16.68 -5.01 -11.21
C TRP A 127 15.66 -5.84 -12.00
N GLU A 128 16.09 -6.86 -12.74
CA GLU A 128 15.15 -7.68 -13.52
C GLU A 128 14.08 -8.32 -12.63
N THR A 129 14.48 -8.84 -11.47
CA THR A 129 13.58 -9.44 -10.48
C THR A 129 12.66 -8.42 -9.84
N VAL A 130 13.20 -7.26 -9.43
CA VAL A 130 12.43 -6.18 -8.82
C VAL A 130 11.39 -5.64 -9.80
N GLU A 131 11.78 -5.41 -11.06
CA GLU A 131 10.88 -4.91 -12.09
C GLU A 131 9.77 -5.93 -12.40
N ALA A 132 10.13 -7.19 -12.65
CA ALA A 132 9.16 -8.23 -12.98
C ALA A 132 8.13 -8.40 -11.86
N THR A 133 8.60 -8.45 -10.61
CA THR A 133 7.73 -8.57 -9.43
C THR A 133 6.80 -7.38 -9.30
N SER A 134 7.34 -6.16 -9.43
CA SER A 134 6.56 -4.94 -9.29
C SER A 134 5.48 -4.80 -10.37
N ARG A 135 5.82 -5.10 -11.63
CA ARG A 135 4.86 -5.08 -12.74
C ARG A 135 3.76 -6.11 -12.55
N ARG A 136 4.12 -7.35 -12.18
CA ARG A 136 3.17 -8.43 -11.91
C ARG A 136 2.21 -8.04 -10.79
N TYR A 137 2.74 -7.49 -9.70
CA TYR A 137 1.92 -7.08 -8.56
C TYR A 137 0.94 -5.95 -8.91
N VAL A 138 1.39 -4.89 -9.59
CA VAL A 138 0.45 -3.84 -10.03
C VAL A 138 -0.59 -4.39 -10.99
N ALA A 139 -0.21 -5.31 -11.90
CA ALA A 139 -1.14 -5.92 -12.82
C ALA A 139 -2.20 -6.77 -12.10
N SER A 140 -1.84 -7.52 -11.05
CA SER A 140 -2.81 -8.29 -10.26
C SER A 140 -3.77 -7.37 -9.51
N GLU A 141 -3.26 -6.29 -8.87
CA GLU A 141 -4.12 -5.33 -8.19
C GLU A 141 -5.13 -4.67 -9.16
N ILE A 142 -4.70 -4.34 -10.38
CA ILE A 142 -5.61 -3.81 -11.41
C ILE A 142 -6.66 -4.86 -11.81
N ALA A 143 -6.25 -6.10 -12.07
CA ALA A 143 -7.15 -7.18 -12.50
C ALA A 143 -8.21 -7.52 -11.45
N GLU A 144 -7.95 -7.20 -10.18
CA GLU A 144 -8.85 -7.43 -9.06
C GLU A 144 -9.67 -6.19 -8.68
N GLY A 145 -9.63 -5.15 -9.50
CA GLY A 145 -10.49 -3.97 -9.34
C GLY A 145 -10.02 -2.95 -8.29
N ARG A 146 -8.75 -3.03 -7.82
CA ARG A 146 -8.22 -2.18 -6.74
C ARG A 146 -8.40 -0.67 -6.97
N TYR A 147 -8.55 -0.24 -8.22
CA TYR A 147 -8.59 1.16 -8.63
C TYR A 147 -9.88 1.54 -9.37
N GLU A 148 -10.94 0.74 -9.25
CA GLU A 148 -12.22 0.99 -9.93
C GLU A 148 -13.06 2.09 -9.26
N HIS A 149 -12.87 2.32 -7.96
CA HIS A 149 -13.64 3.31 -7.20
C HIS A 149 -12.80 4.52 -6.80
N SER A 150 -13.41 5.70 -6.76
CA SER A 150 -12.75 6.95 -6.35
C SER A 150 -12.15 6.86 -4.94
N ASP A 151 -12.80 6.15 -4.03
CA ASP A 151 -12.36 6.00 -2.64
C ASP A 151 -11.03 5.23 -2.52
N ASP A 152 -10.71 4.41 -3.52
CA ASP A 152 -9.44 3.68 -3.57
C ASP A 152 -8.23 4.59 -3.77
N LEU A 153 -8.46 5.81 -4.27
CA LEU A 153 -7.42 6.83 -4.40
C LEU A 153 -6.89 7.27 -3.03
N PHE A 154 -7.75 7.30 -2.00
CA PHE A 154 -7.42 7.78 -0.66
C PHE A 154 -6.94 6.67 0.28
N ARG A 155 -7.21 5.41 -0.05
CA ARG A 155 -6.75 4.26 0.72
C ARG A 155 -5.21 4.10 0.65
N PRO A 156 -4.58 3.54 1.68
CA PRO A 156 -3.18 3.10 1.62
C PRO A 156 -2.93 2.24 0.38
N LYS A 157 -1.81 2.50 -0.30
CA LYS A 157 -1.49 1.81 -1.54
C LYS A 157 -0.97 0.40 -1.28
N PRO A 158 -1.34 -0.55 -2.16
CA PRO A 158 -0.91 -1.94 -2.07
C PRO A 158 0.61 -2.02 -1.91
N THR A 159 1.05 -2.87 -0.97
CA THR A 159 2.45 -3.00 -0.60
C THR A 159 2.90 -4.45 -0.60
N TRP A 160 3.84 -4.77 -1.48
CA TRP A 160 4.52 -6.08 -1.52
C TRP A 160 5.85 -6.03 -0.77
N ASP A 161 6.10 -6.99 0.11
CA ASP A 161 7.40 -7.20 0.77
C ASP A 161 8.18 -8.29 0.04
N MET A 162 9.19 -7.90 -0.75
CA MET A 162 10.06 -8.86 -1.45
C MET A 162 11.08 -9.55 -0.54
N LEU A 163 11.23 -9.09 0.71
CA LEU A 163 12.13 -9.71 1.69
C LEU A 163 11.45 -10.93 2.33
N GLU A 164 10.13 -10.86 2.50
CA GLU A 164 9.30 -11.92 3.10
C GLU A 164 8.35 -12.59 2.09
N ASP A 165 8.38 -12.14 0.83
CA ASP A 165 7.55 -12.59 -0.29
C ASP A 165 6.04 -12.61 0.02
N LYS A 166 5.53 -11.48 0.52
CA LYS A 166 4.13 -11.35 0.90
C LYS A 166 3.58 -9.94 0.74
N GLU A 167 2.27 -9.84 0.62
CA GLU A 167 1.58 -8.56 0.75
C GLU A 167 1.50 -8.12 2.22
N THR A 168 1.76 -6.83 2.50
CA THR A 168 1.78 -6.28 3.87
C THR A 168 0.74 -5.18 4.11
N VAL A 169 0.26 -4.56 3.04
CA VAL A 169 -0.87 -3.62 3.08
C VAL A 169 -1.82 -4.08 1.99
N THR A 170 -2.93 -4.69 2.39
CA THR A 170 -3.93 -5.24 1.47
C THR A 170 -5.30 -4.66 1.79
N TRP A 171 -6.05 -4.37 0.75
CA TRP A 171 -7.48 -4.03 0.84
C TRP A 171 -8.34 -5.28 1.10
N ARG A 172 -7.81 -6.47 0.80
CA ARG A 172 -8.50 -7.76 0.91
C ARG A 172 -8.82 -8.13 2.36
N LEU A 173 -7.95 -7.77 3.31
CA LEU A 173 -8.18 -8.05 4.73
C LEU A 173 -9.34 -7.22 5.30
N LEU A 174 -9.61 -6.03 4.75
CA LEU A 174 -10.76 -5.23 5.16
C LEU A 174 -12.08 -5.86 4.67
N LEU A 175 -12.12 -6.35 3.43
CA LEU A 175 -13.30 -7.07 2.91
C LEU A 175 -13.52 -8.43 3.59
N ALA A 176 -12.46 -9.19 3.83
CA ALA A 176 -12.56 -10.46 4.55
C ALA A 176 -13.04 -10.25 6.01
N SER A 177 -12.58 -9.18 6.66
CA SER A 177 -13.04 -8.82 8.01
C SER A 177 -14.50 -8.35 8.00
N LEU A 178 -14.92 -7.54 7.03
CA LEU A 178 -16.33 -7.17 6.87
C LEU A 178 -17.21 -8.41 6.60
N HIS A 179 -16.77 -9.34 5.76
CA HIS A 179 -17.51 -10.56 5.46
C HIS A 179 -17.63 -11.50 6.67
N GLN A 180 -16.57 -11.61 7.49
CA GLN A 180 -16.63 -12.38 8.74
C GLN A 180 -17.54 -11.72 9.79
N VAL A 181 -17.53 -10.39 9.89
CA VAL A 181 -18.42 -9.64 10.79
C VAL A 181 -19.88 -9.77 10.35
N THR A 182 -20.18 -9.66 9.05
CA THR A 182 -21.54 -9.79 8.54
C THR A 182 -22.07 -11.23 8.66
N GLN A 183 -21.25 -12.25 8.38
CA GLN A 183 -21.65 -13.65 8.62
C GLN A 183 -21.82 -13.97 10.11
N GLY A 184 -21.00 -13.38 10.99
CA GLY A 184 -21.15 -13.50 12.43
C GLY A 184 -22.46 -12.88 12.94
N ALA A 185 -22.79 -11.67 12.46
CA ALA A 185 -24.04 -10.99 12.78
C ALA A 185 -25.28 -11.76 12.29
N LEU A 186 -25.22 -12.32 11.07
CA LEU A 186 -26.31 -13.12 10.50
C LEU A 186 -26.55 -14.41 11.30
N ARG A 187 -25.48 -15.12 11.67
CA ARG A 187 -25.56 -16.35 12.49
C ARG A 187 -26.15 -16.08 13.87
N ASN A 188 -25.76 -14.99 14.52
CA ASN A 188 -26.29 -14.62 15.84
C ASN A 188 -27.77 -14.24 15.76
N SER A 189 -28.20 -13.56 14.69
CA SER A 189 -29.61 -13.24 14.43
C SER A 189 -30.46 -14.49 14.22
N ILE A 190 -29.94 -15.48 13.47
CA ILE A 190 -30.62 -16.76 13.23
C ILE A 190 -30.70 -17.59 14.53
N MET A 191 -29.62 -17.66 15.31
CA MET A 191 -29.61 -18.36 16.61
C MET A 191 -30.60 -17.73 17.61
N ALA A 192 -30.71 -16.40 17.67
CA ALA A 192 -31.67 -15.72 18.54
C ALA A 192 -33.14 -16.04 18.17
N ARG A 193 -33.44 -16.23 16.88
CA ARG A 193 -34.77 -16.65 16.41
C ARG A 193 -35.07 -18.12 16.69
N VAL A 194 -34.07 -19.00 16.57
CA VAL A 194 -34.22 -20.45 16.83
C VAL A 194 -34.44 -20.75 18.32
N LEU A 195 -33.86 -19.95 19.21
CA LEU A 195 -33.97 -20.13 20.66
C LEU A 195 -35.23 -19.50 21.28
N GLY A 196 -36.14 -18.93 20.48
CA GLY A 196 -37.45 -18.47 20.96
C GLY A 196 -37.37 -17.34 22.01
N ALA A 197 -36.36 -16.47 21.94
CA ALA A 197 -36.28 -15.32 22.84
C ALA A 197 -37.33 -14.27 22.46
N GLY A 198 -38.47 -14.33 23.15
CA GLY A 198 -39.54 -13.36 23.06
C GLY A 198 -39.10 -11.96 23.49
N SER A 199 -39.65 -10.97 22.79
CA SER A 199 -39.53 -9.54 23.04
C SER A 199 -39.73 -9.16 24.52
N SER A 200 -38.63 -8.92 25.24
CA SER A 200 -38.51 -7.84 26.24
C SER A 200 -37.12 -7.86 26.87
N THR A 201 -36.50 -6.67 26.91
CA THR A 201 -35.23 -6.35 27.60
C THR A 201 -33.99 -7.14 27.14
N MET A 202 -33.49 -6.82 25.95
CA MET A 202 -32.10 -7.09 25.59
C MET A 202 -31.19 -6.02 26.21
N VAL A 203 -30.57 -6.33 27.35
CA VAL A 203 -29.37 -5.63 27.81
C VAL A 203 -28.23 -6.09 26.89
N HIS A 204 -27.71 -5.18 26.07
CA HIS A 204 -26.58 -5.44 25.18
C HIS A 204 -25.36 -5.95 25.95
N PHE A 205 -25.08 -7.25 25.90
CA PHE A 205 -23.73 -7.79 26.11
C PHE A 205 -23.12 -8.09 24.74
N LEU A 206 -22.56 -7.05 24.12
CA LEU A 206 -21.55 -7.21 23.08
C LEU A 206 -20.29 -7.78 23.75
N LEU A 207 -20.18 -9.10 23.85
CA LEU A 207 -18.88 -9.74 24.03
C LEU A 207 -18.14 -9.67 22.68
N LEU A 208 -17.55 -8.49 22.42
CA LEU A 208 -16.50 -8.38 21.42
C LEU A 208 -15.33 -9.26 21.88
N PRO A 209 -14.80 -10.15 21.03
CA PRO A 209 -13.48 -10.72 21.30
C PRO A 209 -12.48 -9.56 21.38
N THR A 210 -11.86 -9.40 22.54
CA THR A 210 -11.02 -8.27 22.97
C THR A 210 -9.67 -8.18 22.25
N THR A 211 -9.55 -8.64 21.02
CA THR A 211 -8.32 -8.48 20.23
C THR A 211 -8.65 -7.84 18.88
N PHE A 212 -8.12 -6.63 18.70
CA PHE A 212 -8.16 -5.74 17.53
C PHE A 212 -9.25 -4.66 17.51
N VAL A 213 -9.07 -3.66 18.36
CA VAL A 213 -9.49 -2.27 18.04
C VAL A 213 -8.25 -1.39 18.06
N ALA A 214 -7.74 -1.06 16.89
CA ALA A 214 -6.80 0.05 16.71
C ALA A 214 -6.78 0.49 15.24
N TYR A 215 -7.93 0.87 14.66
CA TYR A 215 -7.98 1.77 13.50
C TYR A 215 -9.44 2.16 13.15
N ALA A 216 -10.01 3.13 13.87
CA ALA A 216 -11.07 4.00 13.35
C ALA A 216 -11.27 5.18 14.32
N PRO A 217 -11.26 6.44 13.85
CA PRO A 217 -11.74 7.56 14.66
C PRO A 217 -13.26 7.45 14.87
N SER A 218 -13.71 7.87 16.04
CA SER A 218 -15.04 7.65 16.63
C SER A 218 -16.22 8.35 15.94
N SER A 219 -15.99 9.10 14.85
CA SER A 219 -17.04 9.86 14.16
C SER A 219 -17.67 9.14 12.96
N ILE A 220 -17.10 8.05 12.46
CA ILE A 220 -17.63 7.33 11.28
C ILE A 220 -18.56 6.16 11.67
N LEU A 221 -18.55 5.74 12.94
CA LEU A 221 -19.33 4.58 13.41
C LEU A 221 -20.81 4.90 13.73
N TRP A 222 -21.21 6.17 13.77
CA TRP A 222 -22.59 6.55 14.10
C TRP A 222 -23.49 6.73 12.88
N ASP A 223 -22.95 7.08 11.71
CA ASP A 223 -23.76 7.37 10.52
C ASP A 223 -24.10 6.11 9.69
N ALA A 224 -23.34 5.02 9.83
CA ALA A 224 -23.55 3.79 9.06
C ALA A 224 -24.66 2.86 9.61
N VAL A 225 -25.31 3.23 10.72
CA VAL A 225 -26.29 2.38 11.42
C VAL A 225 -27.75 2.81 11.19
N LEU A 226 -28.01 3.95 10.52
CA LEU A 226 -29.37 4.52 10.45
C LEU A 226 -30.07 4.51 9.08
N GLU A 227 -29.48 3.97 8.02
CA GLU A 227 -30.16 3.84 6.71
C GLU A 227 -30.23 2.39 6.22
N ILE A 228 -30.99 1.56 6.93
CA ILE A 228 -31.56 0.35 6.33
C ILE A 228 -33.06 0.39 6.59
N ASP A 229 -33.82 0.79 5.57
CA ASP A 229 -35.28 0.71 5.56
C ASP A 229 -35.72 -0.77 5.53
N PRO A 230 -36.38 -1.28 6.59
CA PRO A 230 -36.74 -2.68 6.69
C PRO A 230 -37.85 -3.11 5.70
N VAL A 231 -38.44 -2.20 4.92
CA VAL A 231 -39.53 -2.51 3.99
C VAL A 231 -39.03 -3.04 2.64
N HIS A 232 -37.76 -2.82 2.26
CA HIS A 232 -37.27 -3.19 0.92
C HIS A 232 -36.77 -4.64 0.79
N LEU A 233 -36.59 -5.38 1.89
CA LEU A 233 -36.03 -6.74 1.86
C LEU A 233 -37.10 -7.86 1.76
N ALA A 234 -38.38 -7.53 1.75
CA ALA A 234 -39.47 -8.52 1.78
C ALA A 234 -40.06 -8.90 0.40
N SER A 235 -39.59 -8.32 -0.71
CA SER A 235 -40.16 -8.56 -2.05
C SER A 235 -39.32 -9.44 -2.98
N GLN A 236 -38.24 -10.08 -2.49
CA GLN A 236 -37.37 -10.94 -3.32
C GLN A 236 -37.35 -12.42 -2.91
N LEU A 237 -38.30 -12.88 -2.09
CA LEU A 237 -38.44 -14.30 -1.75
C LEU A 237 -39.91 -14.72 -1.74
N TRP A 238 -40.58 -14.61 -2.89
CA TRP A 238 -41.68 -15.47 -3.36
C TRP A 238 -41.68 -15.47 -4.89
#